data_AF-A0A535H9X8-F1
#
_entry.id   AF-A0A535H9X8-F1
#
_cell.length_a   1.000
_cell.length_b   1.000
_cell.length_c   1.000
_cell.angle_alpha   90.00
_cell.angle_beta   90.00
_cell.angle_gamma   90.00
#
_symmetry.space_group_name_H-M   'P 1'
#
loop_
_entity.id
_entity.type
_entity.pdbx_description
1 polymer ?
#
loop_
_entity_poly.entity_id
_entity_poly.type
_entity_poly.pdbx_seq_one_letter_code
_entity_poly.pdbx_strand_id
1 'polypeptide(L)'
;MSIDQLLWLTSRAAALTAFFVLAAALLTGQALRSAIFEGTMRNRDLSSLHRFLTVCWVPLVGLHLLAITLDAVARVGPIDLVIPFRVSYATVAIGLGTIGFDLLLVVSVTGYLRRHLDPIAWRWLHRLSYLMFGAFALHALMAGTDFARPFVLAPAAGVVAFIAILSLARLAFGRMETTQR
;
A
#
# COMPACT_ATOMS: atom_id res chain seq x y z
N MET A 1 -9.89 -29.62 1.27
CA MET A 1 -8.91 -28.52 1.35
C MET A 1 -8.17 -28.71 2.67
N SER A 2 -6.83 -28.84 2.64
CA SER A 2 -6.04 -28.92 3.88
C SER A 2 -5.95 -27.55 4.56
N ILE A 3 -5.52 -27.52 5.82
CA ILE A 3 -5.30 -26.27 6.57
C ILE A 3 -4.24 -25.41 5.85
N ASP A 4 -3.13 -26.02 5.41
CA ASP A 4 -2.08 -25.30 4.70
C ASP A 4 -2.59 -24.68 3.38
N GLN A 5 -3.42 -25.42 2.63
CA GLN A 5 -4.05 -24.88 1.41
C GLN A 5 -5.00 -23.72 1.72
N LEU A 6 -5.77 -23.80 2.80
CA LEU A 6 -6.63 -22.71 3.25
C LEU A 6 -5.80 -21.47 3.61
N LEU A 7 -4.78 -21.62 4.46
CA LEU A 7 -3.90 -20.52 4.87
C LEU A 7 -3.21 -19.88 3.67
N TRP A 8 -2.70 -20.70 2.75
CA TRP A 8 -2.06 -20.23 1.52
C TRP A 8 -3.03 -19.43 0.63
N LEU A 9 -4.24 -19.93 0.37
CA LEU A 9 -5.26 -19.22 -0.42
C LEU A 9 -5.74 -17.94 0.26
N THR A 10 -6.00 -17.99 1.58
CA THR A 10 -6.40 -16.84 2.37
C THR A 10 -5.33 -15.75 2.34
N SER A 11 -4.07 -16.12 2.54
CA SER A 11 -2.94 -15.20 2.49
C SER A 11 -2.86 -14.46 1.15
N ARG A 12 -2.97 -15.19 0.04
CA ARG A 12 -2.90 -14.62 -1.32
C ARG A 12 -4.07 -13.70 -1.64
N ALA A 13 -5.29 -14.16 -1.37
CA ALA A 13 -6.48 -13.36 -1.61
C ALA A 13 -6.46 -12.07 -0.77
N ALA A 14 -6.06 -12.17 0.50
CA ALA A 14 -5.96 -11.02 1.39
C ALA A 14 -4.86 -10.04 0.96
N ALA A 15 -3.67 -10.53 0.59
CA ALA A 15 -2.56 -9.70 0.10
C ALA A 15 -2.90 -8.98 -1.21
N LEU A 16 -3.47 -9.68 -2.18
CA LEU A 16 -3.83 -9.07 -3.47
C LEU A 16 -4.93 -8.01 -3.30
N THR A 17 -5.92 -8.29 -2.45
CA THR A 17 -6.96 -7.31 -2.13
C THR A 17 -6.38 -6.11 -1.39
N ALA A 18 -5.48 -6.33 -0.41
CA ALA A 18 -4.80 -5.26 0.30
C ALA A 18 -4.00 -4.37 -0.66
N PHE A 19 -3.29 -4.95 -1.62
CA PHE A 19 -2.53 -4.22 -2.64
C PHE A 19 -3.42 -3.22 -3.39
N PHE A 20 -4.55 -3.66 -3.93
CA PHE A 20 -5.45 -2.77 -4.67
C PHE A 20 -6.18 -1.76 -3.78
N VAL A 21 -6.53 -2.13 -2.54
CA VAL A 21 -7.11 -1.19 -1.55
C VAL A 21 -6.12 -0.08 -1.21
N LEU A 22 -4.85 -0.41 -0.97
CA LEU A 22 -3.79 0.57 -0.68
C LEU A 22 -3.47 1.43 -1.92
N ALA A 23 -3.49 0.85 -3.12
CA ALA A 23 -3.37 1.60 -4.36
C ALA A 23 -4.51 2.62 -4.50
N ALA A 24 -5.75 2.22 -4.27
CA ALA A 24 -6.91 3.11 -4.28
C ALA A 24 -6.82 4.19 -3.20
N ALA A 25 -6.31 3.87 -2.00
CA ALA A 25 -6.06 4.84 -0.95
C ALA A 25 -5.03 5.91 -1.38
N LEU A 26 -3.95 5.51 -2.07
CA LEU A 26 -2.98 6.45 -2.65
C LEU A 26 -3.59 7.33 -3.73
N LEU A 27 -4.36 6.75 -4.66
CA LEU A 27 -5.02 7.50 -5.73
C LEU A 27 -5.99 8.55 -5.19
N THR A 28 -6.83 8.18 -4.22
CA THR A 28 -7.74 9.13 -3.57
C THR A 28 -6.98 10.22 -2.81
N GLY A 29 -5.83 9.89 -2.21
CA GLY A 29 -4.93 10.86 -1.57
C GLY A 29 -4.27 11.83 -2.55
N GLN A 30 -3.89 11.35 -3.75
CA GLN A 30 -3.39 12.19 -4.84
C GLN A 30 -4.49 13.09 -5.42
N ALA A 31 -5.70 12.54 -5.62
CA ALA A 31 -6.86 13.25 -6.16
C ALA A 31 -7.26 14.44 -5.29
N LEU A 32 -7.29 14.28 -3.96
CA LEU A 32 -7.57 15.37 -2.99
C LEU A 32 -6.61 16.57 -3.08
N ARG A 33 -5.49 16.44 -3.80
CA ARG A 33 -4.45 17.46 -3.87
C ARG A 33 -4.04 17.83 -5.29
N SER A 34 -4.81 17.42 -6.30
CA SER A 34 -4.51 17.63 -7.72
C SER A 34 -5.68 18.31 -8.43
N ALA A 35 -5.39 19.41 -9.13
CA ALA A 35 -6.37 20.13 -9.95
C ALA A 35 -6.90 19.28 -11.11
N ILE A 36 -6.15 18.23 -11.52
CA ILE A 36 -6.55 17.31 -12.59
C ILE A 36 -7.85 16.56 -12.24
N PHE A 37 -8.15 16.39 -10.95
CA PHE A 37 -9.37 15.73 -10.47
C PHE A 37 -10.42 16.71 -9.95
N GLU A 38 -10.25 18.01 -10.22
CA GLU A 38 -11.22 19.03 -9.86
C GLU A 38 -12.51 18.82 -10.67
N GLY A 39 -13.65 18.75 -9.97
CA GLY A 39 -14.96 18.50 -10.59
C GLY A 39 -15.36 17.03 -10.76
N THR A 40 -14.47 16.05 -10.54
CA THR A 40 -14.84 14.63 -10.66
C THR A 40 -15.72 14.15 -9.49
N MET A 41 -15.41 14.58 -8.27
CA MET A 41 -16.19 14.29 -7.06
C MET A 41 -16.02 15.44 -6.06
N ARG A 42 -16.97 15.57 -5.12
CA ARG A 42 -16.83 16.54 -4.02
C ARG A 42 -15.67 16.12 -3.13
N ASN A 43 -14.82 17.07 -2.74
CA ASN A 43 -13.68 16.83 -1.84
C ASN A 43 -14.06 16.12 -0.53
N ARG A 44 -15.28 16.35 -0.03
CA ARG A 44 -15.82 15.66 1.15
C ARG A 44 -15.96 14.16 0.91
N ASP A 45 -16.52 13.77 -0.24
CA ASP A 45 -16.79 12.37 -0.57
C ASP A 45 -15.48 11.63 -0.85
N LEU A 46 -14.56 12.26 -1.59
CA LEU A 46 -13.19 11.75 -1.79
C LEU A 46 -12.43 11.58 -0.47
N SER A 47 -12.54 12.55 0.45
CA SER A 47 -11.90 12.44 1.76
C SER A 47 -12.51 11.33 2.61
N SER A 48 -13.83 11.12 2.51
CA SER A 48 -14.51 10.02 3.19
C SER A 48 -14.06 8.67 2.63
N LEU A 49 -13.99 8.55 1.30
CA LEU A 49 -13.53 7.34 0.62
C LEU A 49 -12.06 7.02 0.98
N HIS A 50 -11.18 8.02 0.96
CA HIS A 50 -9.79 7.86 1.38
C HIS A 50 -9.69 7.34 2.83
N ARG A 51 -10.49 7.90 3.74
CA ARG A 51 -10.52 7.46 5.14
C ARG A 51 -11.07 6.03 5.30
N PHE A 52 -12.06 5.65 4.50
CA PHE A 52 -12.59 4.29 4.50
C PHE A 52 -11.52 3.29 4.01
N LEU A 53 -10.89 3.56 2.86
CA LEU A 53 -9.86 2.70 2.28
C LEU A 53 -8.64 2.53 3.19
N THR A 54 -8.25 3.60 3.90
CA THR A 54 -7.13 3.56 4.86
C THR A 54 -7.42 2.79 6.16
N VAL A 55 -8.66 2.34 6.38
CA VAL A 55 -8.99 1.40 7.47
C VAL A 55 -9.12 -0.03 6.95
N CYS A 56 -9.56 -0.20 5.70
CA CYS A 56 -9.73 -1.53 5.07
C CYS A 56 -8.44 -2.36 5.01
N TRP A 57 -7.26 -1.75 5.05
CA TRP A 57 -6.00 -2.51 5.06
C TRP A 57 -5.86 -3.37 6.32
N VAL A 58 -6.40 -2.95 7.47
CA VAL A 58 -6.18 -3.63 8.77
C VAL A 58 -6.59 -5.10 8.74
N PRO A 59 -7.85 -5.46 8.37
CA PRO A 59 -8.23 -6.86 8.29
C PRO A 59 -7.50 -7.60 7.17
N LEU A 60 -7.21 -6.97 6.04
CA LEU A 60 -6.60 -7.63 4.88
C LEU A 60 -5.13 -7.98 5.12
N VAL A 61 -4.34 -7.01 5.58
CA VAL A 61 -2.94 -7.24 5.96
C VAL A 61 -2.89 -8.12 7.20
N GLY A 62 -3.78 -7.92 8.18
CA GLY A 62 -3.87 -8.80 9.36
C GLY A 62 -4.08 -10.26 8.98
N LEU A 63 -5.04 -10.56 8.09
CA LEU A 63 -5.26 -11.91 7.58
C LEU A 63 -4.06 -12.45 6.80
N HIS A 64 -3.42 -11.62 5.98
CA HIS A 64 -2.20 -12.03 5.27
C HIS A 64 -1.09 -12.43 6.24
N LEU A 65 -0.78 -11.58 7.23
CA LEU A 65 0.28 -11.82 8.22
C LEU A 65 -0.04 -13.01 9.13
N LEU A 66 -1.29 -13.15 9.58
CA LEU A 66 -1.72 -14.31 10.37
C LEU A 66 -1.61 -15.60 9.56
N ALA A 67 -2.03 -15.59 8.30
CA ALA A 67 -1.98 -16.77 7.47
C ALA A 67 -0.54 -17.23 7.20
N ILE A 68 0.39 -16.31 6.89
CA ILE A 68 1.81 -16.68 6.65
C ILE A 68 2.55 -17.10 7.92
N THR A 69 2.14 -16.59 9.10
CA THR A 69 2.80 -16.96 10.37
C THR A 69 2.29 -18.30 10.93
N LEU A 70 1.06 -18.67 10.59
CA LEU A 70 0.49 -19.98 10.94
C LEU A 70 0.82 -21.08 9.92
N ASP A 71 1.23 -20.71 8.71
CA ASP A 71 1.62 -21.65 7.66
C ASP A 71 2.99 -22.28 7.96
N ALA A 72 2.99 -23.58 8.26
CA ALA A 72 4.19 -24.36 8.56
C ALA A 72 5.17 -24.44 7.38
N VAL A 73 4.70 -24.24 6.15
CA VAL A 73 5.53 -24.23 4.94
C VAL A 73 6.26 -22.89 4.80
N ALA A 74 5.61 -21.79 5.16
CA ALA A 74 6.18 -20.45 5.06
C ALA A 74 7.33 -20.22 6.06
N ARG A 75 7.29 -20.82 7.26
CA ARG A 75 8.38 -20.69 8.26
C ARG A 75 8.74 -19.23 8.59
N VAL A 76 7.76 -18.31 8.50
CA VAL A 76 7.92 -16.90 8.87
C VAL A 76 7.52 -16.74 10.32
N GLY A 77 8.46 -16.32 11.17
CA GLY A 77 8.21 -16.09 12.58
C GLY A 77 7.60 -14.70 12.85
N PRO A 78 6.96 -14.49 14.02
CA PRO A 78 6.42 -13.18 14.39
C PRO A 78 7.46 -12.04 14.40
N ILE A 79 8.72 -12.35 14.72
CA ILE A 79 9.81 -11.35 14.74
C ILE A 79 10.19 -10.88 13.32
N ASP A 80 9.97 -11.72 12.31
CA ASP A 80 10.29 -11.41 10.91
C ASP A 80 9.29 -10.41 10.31
N LEU A 81 8.16 -10.19 10.99
CA LEU A 81 7.16 -9.17 10.63
C LEU A 81 7.62 -7.75 10.93
N VAL A 82 8.65 -7.57 11.75
CA VAL A 82 9.13 -6.26 12.24
C VAL A 82 10.61 -6.05 11.92
N ILE A 83 11.38 -7.13 11.78
CA ILE A 83 12.80 -7.05 11.43
C ILE A 83 13.00 -7.62 10.03
N PRO A 84 13.34 -6.78 9.03
CA PRO A 84 13.44 -7.24 7.65
C PRO A 84 14.66 -8.15 7.43
N PHE A 85 14.62 -8.92 6.34
CA PHE A 85 15.74 -9.75 5.83
C PHE A 85 16.21 -10.88 6.75
N ARG A 86 15.40 -11.29 7.74
CA ARG A 86 15.72 -12.42 8.63
C ARG A 86 15.45 -13.80 8.03
N VAL A 87 14.47 -13.89 7.13
CA VAL A 87 14.08 -15.16 6.52
C VAL A 87 15.14 -15.59 5.50
N SER A 88 15.58 -16.85 5.57
CA SER A 88 16.72 -17.38 4.80
C SER A 88 16.41 -17.64 3.32
N TYR A 89 15.13 -17.73 2.96
CA TYR A 89 14.67 -17.88 1.58
C TYR A 89 13.91 -16.62 1.17
N ALA A 90 13.91 -16.30 -0.14
CA ALA A 90 13.25 -15.11 -0.68
C ALA A 90 13.52 -13.83 0.12
N THR A 91 14.72 -13.71 0.70
CA THR A 91 15.07 -12.76 1.76
C THR A 91 14.74 -11.32 1.38
N VAL A 92 15.08 -10.92 0.16
CA VAL A 92 14.81 -9.57 -0.35
C VAL A 92 13.30 -9.32 -0.48
N ALA A 93 12.56 -10.27 -1.06
CA ALA A 93 11.13 -10.13 -1.27
C ALA A 93 10.40 -10.01 0.07
N ILE A 94 10.68 -10.91 1.03
CA ILE A 94 10.07 -10.89 2.36
C ILE A 94 10.48 -9.64 3.13
N GLY A 95 11.76 -9.26 3.12
CA GLY A 95 12.24 -8.05 3.78
C GLY A 95 11.60 -6.76 3.26
N LEU A 96 11.30 -6.67 1.95
CA LEU A 96 10.52 -5.57 1.39
C LEU A 96 9.07 -5.55 1.89
N GLY A 97 8.47 -6.73 2.11
CA GLY A 97 7.16 -6.86 2.76
C GLY A 97 7.19 -6.32 4.18
N THR A 98 8.21 -6.68 4.97
CA THR A 98 8.43 -6.17 6.33
C THR A 98 8.63 -4.65 6.33
N ILE A 99 9.51 -4.11 5.48
CA ILE A 99 9.72 -2.66 5.36
C ILE A 99 8.41 -1.95 4.97
N GLY A 100 7.66 -2.50 4.01
CA GLY A 100 6.37 -1.97 3.61
C GLY A 100 5.38 -1.93 4.77
N PHE A 101 5.34 -2.99 5.59
CA PHE A 101 4.48 -3.07 6.77
C PHE A 101 4.89 -2.04 7.84
N ASP A 102 6.18 -1.91 8.15
CA ASP A 102 6.67 -0.90 9.10
C ASP A 102 6.30 0.53 8.65
N LEU A 103 6.48 0.83 7.36
CA LEU A 103 6.09 2.13 6.81
C LEU A 103 4.57 2.33 6.84
N LEU A 104 3.79 1.27 6.60
CA LEU A 104 2.32 1.31 6.69
C LEU A 104 1.87 1.63 8.12
N LEU A 105 2.52 1.05 9.13
CA LEU A 105 2.28 1.37 10.54
C LEU A 105 2.62 2.82 10.84
N VAL A 106 3.81 3.30 10.44
CA VAL A 106 4.22 4.70 10.63
C VAL A 106 3.21 5.67 10.01
N VAL A 107 2.83 5.45 8.74
CA VAL A 107 1.88 6.32 8.02
C VAL A 107 0.49 6.27 8.66
N SER A 108 0.04 5.09 9.11
CA SER A 108 -1.28 4.92 9.74
C SER A 108 -1.35 5.59 11.11
N VAL A 109 -0.34 5.38 11.96
CA VAL A 109 -0.26 5.98 13.30
C VAL A 109 -0.14 7.50 13.20
N THR A 110 0.75 8.00 12.35
CA THR A 110 0.91 9.45 12.14
C THR A 110 -0.33 10.07 11.49
N GLY A 111 -1.05 9.33 10.65
CA GLY A 111 -2.35 9.71 10.11
C GLY A 111 -3.43 9.87 11.18
N TYR A 112 -3.52 8.91 12.12
CA TYR A 112 -4.43 8.97 13.25
C TYR A 112 -4.09 10.13 14.21
N LEU A 113 -2.80 10.32 14.49
CA LEU A 113 -2.30 11.36 15.38
C LEU A 113 -2.13 12.72 14.72
N ARG A 114 -2.59 12.91 13.48
CA ARG A 114 -2.41 14.14 12.69
C ARG A 114 -2.71 15.43 13.46
N ARG A 115 -3.72 15.43 14.33
CA ARG A 115 -4.13 16.63 15.11
C ARG A 115 -3.10 17.05 16.17
N HIS A 116 -2.21 16.14 16.57
CA HIS A 116 -1.17 16.36 17.57
C HIS A 116 0.22 16.57 16.95
N LEU A 117 0.33 16.50 15.62
CA LEU A 117 1.59 16.66 14.89
C LEU A 117 1.63 18.01 14.20
N ASP A 118 2.85 18.55 14.10
CA ASP A 118 3.10 19.70 13.25
C ASP A 118 2.64 19.42 11.78
N PRO A 119 1.93 20.35 11.12
CA PRO A 119 1.43 20.13 9.76
C PRO A 119 2.51 19.90 8.69
N ILE A 120 3.74 20.39 8.88
CA ILE A 120 4.87 20.14 7.97
C ILE A 120 5.40 18.73 8.22
N ALA A 121 5.67 18.38 9.48
CA ALA A 121 6.14 17.05 9.87
C ALA A 121 5.19 15.94 9.40
N TRP A 122 3.88 16.10 9.66
CA TRP A 122 2.87 15.15 9.21
C TRP A 122 2.88 14.98 7.68
N ARG A 123 3.04 16.07 6.91
CA ARG A 123 3.09 15.98 5.44
C ARG A 123 4.29 15.17 4.96
N TRP A 124 5.45 15.31 5.58
CA TRP A 124 6.64 14.53 5.24
C TRP A 124 6.49 13.07 5.61
N LEU A 125 6.04 12.78 6.83
CA LEU A 125 5.76 11.41 7.28
C LEU A 125 4.72 10.74 6.39
N HIS A 126 3.66 11.45 6.02
CA HIS A 126 2.61 10.89 5.18
C HIS A 126 3.09 10.62 3.73
N ARG A 127 4.13 11.29 3.24
CA ARG A 127 4.76 10.96 1.93
C ARG A 127 5.48 9.62 1.96
N LEU A 128 5.80 9.06 3.14
CA LEU A 128 6.33 7.70 3.23
C LEU A 128 5.37 6.65 2.68
N SER A 129 4.08 6.98 2.51
CA SER A 129 3.09 6.13 1.82
C SER A 129 3.51 5.75 0.40
N TYR A 130 4.25 6.60 -0.32
CA TYR A 130 4.75 6.26 -1.65
C TYR A 130 5.85 5.19 -1.59
N LEU A 131 6.76 5.31 -0.63
CA LEU A 131 7.82 4.31 -0.41
C LEU A 131 7.25 3.00 0.10
N MET A 132 6.27 3.07 1.02
CA MET A 132 5.51 1.91 1.50
C MET A 132 4.88 1.14 0.33
N PHE A 133 4.19 1.83 -0.58
CA PHE A 133 3.52 1.16 -1.69
C PHE A 133 4.52 0.62 -2.71
N GLY A 134 5.61 1.33 -2.97
CA GLY A 134 6.71 0.83 -3.78
C GLY A 134 7.31 -0.46 -3.21
N ALA A 135 7.55 -0.51 -1.90
CA ALA A 135 8.02 -1.71 -1.21
C ALA A 135 7.03 -2.87 -1.33
N PHE A 136 5.72 -2.63 -1.13
CA PHE A 136 4.70 -3.65 -1.34
C PHE A 136 4.57 -4.12 -2.78
N ALA A 137 4.71 -3.22 -3.77
CA ALA A 137 4.68 -3.59 -5.18
C ALA A 137 5.86 -4.49 -5.56
N LEU A 138 7.06 -4.15 -5.09
CA LEU A 138 8.24 -4.98 -5.30
C LEU A 138 8.14 -6.31 -4.56
N HIS A 139 7.68 -6.30 -3.30
CA HIS A 139 7.37 -7.51 -2.54
C HIS A 139 6.39 -8.42 -3.31
N ALA A 140 5.28 -7.87 -3.78
CA ALA A 140 4.25 -8.62 -4.50
C ALA A 140 4.76 -9.17 -5.83
N LEU A 141 5.58 -8.40 -6.56
CA LEU A 141 6.19 -8.85 -7.81
C LEU A 141 7.22 -9.96 -7.60
N MET A 142 8.00 -9.90 -6.53
CA MET A 142 9.09 -10.85 -6.25
C MET A 142 8.61 -12.12 -5.53
N ALA A 143 7.64 -12.01 -4.63
CA ALA A 143 7.11 -13.13 -3.83
C ALA A 143 5.83 -13.74 -4.43
N GLY A 144 5.03 -12.94 -5.14
CA GLY A 144 3.69 -13.32 -5.57
C GLY A 144 3.69 -14.01 -6.93
N THR A 145 3.35 -15.30 -6.97
CA THR A 145 3.14 -15.99 -8.25
C THR A 145 1.85 -15.55 -8.97
N ASP A 146 0.96 -14.80 -8.31
CA ASP A 146 -0.26 -14.24 -8.93
C ASP A 146 0.08 -13.27 -10.07
N PHE A 147 1.19 -12.55 -9.95
CA PHE A 147 1.67 -11.60 -10.96
C PHE A 147 2.20 -12.27 -12.23
N ALA A 148 2.34 -13.61 -12.25
CA ALA A 148 2.58 -14.34 -13.50
C ALA A 148 1.33 -14.37 -14.41
N ARG A 149 0.15 -14.05 -13.87
CA ARG A 149 -1.10 -14.00 -14.64
C ARG A 149 -1.30 -12.60 -15.23
N PRO A 150 -1.45 -12.45 -16.56
CA PRO A 150 -1.60 -11.12 -17.18
C PRO A 150 -2.78 -10.30 -16.65
N PHE A 151 -3.88 -10.96 -16.26
CA PHE A 151 -5.06 -10.28 -15.71
C PHE A 151 -4.84 -9.68 -14.30
N VAL A 152 -3.79 -10.11 -13.58
CA VAL A 152 -3.37 -9.50 -12.31
C VAL A 152 -2.25 -8.49 -12.56
N LEU A 153 -1.27 -8.87 -13.38
CA LEU A 153 -0.09 -8.04 -13.65
C LEU A 153 -0.46 -6.73 -14.34
N ALA A 154 -1.30 -6.77 -15.38
CA ALA A 154 -1.66 -5.58 -16.15
C ALA A 154 -2.31 -4.47 -15.30
N PRO A 155 -3.37 -4.74 -14.50
CA PRO A 155 -3.93 -3.70 -13.63
C PRO A 155 -2.97 -3.26 -12.53
N ALA A 156 -2.16 -4.16 -11.97
CA ALA A 156 -1.19 -3.80 -10.96
C ALA A 156 -0.06 -2.91 -11.50
N ALA A 157 0.51 -3.25 -12.66
CA ALA A 157 1.50 -2.42 -13.35
C ALA A 157 0.89 -1.08 -13.78
N GLY A 158 -0.35 -1.09 -14.29
CA GLY A 158 -1.09 0.11 -14.67
C GLY A 158 -1.29 1.07 -13.50
N VAL A 159 -1.72 0.56 -12.34
CA VAL A 159 -1.94 1.43 -11.17
C VAL A 159 -0.63 1.96 -10.60
N VAL A 160 0.43 1.14 -10.57
CA VAL A 160 1.77 1.59 -10.15
C VAL A 160 2.31 2.67 -11.08
N ALA A 161 2.22 2.46 -12.39
CA ALA A 161 2.65 3.44 -13.39
C ALA A 161 1.86 4.74 -13.27
N PHE A 162 0.54 4.65 -13.09
CA PHE A 162 -0.32 5.83 -12.93
C PHE A 162 0.05 6.64 -11.68
N ILE A 163 0.24 5.98 -10.53
CA ILE A 163 0.68 6.64 -9.28
C ILE A 163 2.05 7.31 -9.49
N ALA A 164 2.98 6.64 -10.17
CA ALA A 164 4.32 7.16 -10.43
C ALA A 164 4.27 8.39 -11.36
N ILE A 165 3.55 8.32 -12.47
CA ILE A 165 3.38 9.42 -13.42
C ILE A 165 2.78 10.65 -12.72
N LEU A 166 1.69 10.47 -11.95
CA LEU A 166 1.08 11.59 -11.22
C LEU A 166 2.02 12.19 -10.18
N SER A 167 2.81 11.35 -9.50
CA SER A 167 3.81 11.82 -8.52
C SER A 167 4.92 12.63 -9.19
N LEU A 168 5.45 12.14 -10.31
CA LEU A 168 6.50 12.81 -11.08
C LEU A 168 6.00 14.11 -11.72
N ALA A 169 4.82 14.10 -12.32
CA ALA A 169 4.19 15.30 -12.88
C ALA A 169 4.03 16.39 -11.81
N ARG A 170 3.64 16.01 -10.60
CA ARG A 170 3.53 16.95 -9.48
C ARG A 170 4.87 17.54 -9.03
N LEU A 171 5.94 16.73 -9.04
CA LEU A 171 7.28 17.21 -8.72
C LEU A 171 7.82 18.16 -9.80
N ALA A 172 7.52 17.88 -11.07
CA ALA A 172 7.98 18.66 -12.21
C ALA A 172 7.22 19.99 -12.39
N PHE A 173 5.89 19.98 -12.24
CA PHE A 173 5.03 21.12 -12.58
C PHE A 173 4.49 21.89 -11.37
N GLY A 174 4.85 21.48 -10.13
CA GLY A 174 4.34 22.11 -8.92
C GLY A 174 2.82 21.98 -8.76
N ARG A 175 2.19 22.89 -8.01
CA ARG A 175 0.73 23.07 -8.11
C ARG A 175 0.48 23.70 -9.47
N MET A 176 -0.15 22.98 -10.40
CA MET A 176 -0.70 23.61 -11.59
C MET A 176 -1.78 24.57 -11.10
N GLU A 177 -1.43 25.85 -10.99
CA GLU A 177 -2.41 26.91 -10.83
C GLU A 177 -3.29 26.85 -12.07
N THR A 178 -4.55 26.45 -11.88
CA THR A 178 -5.58 26.73 -12.87
C THR A 178 -5.59 28.23 -13.03
N THR A 179 -5.10 28.71 -14.17
CA THR A 179 -5.28 30.08 -14.61
C THR A 179 -6.77 30.38 -14.60
N GLN A 180 -7.28 30.91 -13.49
CA GLN A 180 -8.60 31.49 -13.40
C GLN A 180 -8.55 32.77 -14.24
N ARG A 181 -9.09 32.69 -15.46
CA ARG A 181 -9.57 33.85 -16.22
C ARG A 181 -11.09 33.87 -16.12
#